data_AF-A0A8J7HG14-F1
#
_entry.id   AF-A0A8J7HG14-F1
#
_cell.length_a   1.000
_cell.length_b   1.000
_cell.length_c   1.000
_cell.angle_alpha   90.00
_cell.angle_beta   90.00
_cell.angle_gamma   90.00
#
_symmetry.space_group_name_H-M   'P 1'
#
loop_
_entity.id
_entity.type
_entity.pdbx_description
1 polymer ?
#
loop_
_entity_poly.entity_id
_entity_poly.type
_entity_poly.pdbx_seq_one_letter_code
_entity_poly.pdbx_strand_id
1 'polypeptide(L)'
;MKNNHVFLTLALLICTAAPQKALADEVWKTEEYKVVYQEDRNKTAVWRYGRDGVIFIDGLAGVVNNRGSYNGYWVQKSSSVRCDTYREGADGKPTYHWGRFKVTFIDPKFPSRWKADISLCDRDPMMTLNGTPVTQ
;
A
#
# COMPACT_ATOMS: atom_id res chain seq x y z
N MET A 1 28.68 -26.26 58.17
CA MET A 1 28.48 -25.08 57.30
C MET A 1 27.51 -25.47 56.19
N LYS A 2 26.34 -24.82 56.13
CA LYS A 2 25.28 -25.09 55.13
C LYS A 2 25.59 -24.30 53.86
N ASN A 3 25.79 -24.98 52.74
CA ASN A 3 25.91 -24.33 51.43
C ASN A 3 24.52 -24.14 50.84
N ASN A 4 24.16 -22.89 50.60
CA ASN A 4 22.89 -22.45 50.04
C ASN A 4 23.17 -21.62 48.80
N HIS A 5 22.98 -22.18 47.60
CA HIS A 5 22.98 -21.42 46.34
C HIS A 5 21.92 -22.04 45.41
N VAL A 6 20.70 -21.50 45.47
CA VAL A 6 20.12 -20.55 44.48
C VAL A 6 19.98 -21.20 43.10
N PHE A 7 18.77 -21.72 42.83
CA PHE A 7 18.33 -22.13 41.50
C PHE A 7 18.12 -20.86 40.64
N LEU A 8 18.93 -20.71 39.59
CA LEU A 8 18.71 -19.70 38.55
C LEU A 8 17.70 -20.26 37.53
N THR A 9 16.44 -19.85 37.61
CA THR A 9 15.44 -20.15 36.58
C THR A 9 15.60 -19.20 35.40
N LEU A 10 16.11 -19.71 34.28
CA LEU A 10 16.20 -19.00 33.01
C LEU A 10 14.81 -18.98 32.36
N ALA A 11 14.09 -17.86 32.47
CA ALA A 11 12.82 -17.66 31.78
C ALA A 11 13.08 -17.43 30.29
N LEU A 12 12.88 -18.49 29.49
CA LEU A 12 12.93 -18.42 28.03
C LEU A 12 11.70 -17.63 27.54
N LEU A 13 11.91 -16.35 27.18
CA LEU A 13 10.88 -15.52 26.57
C LEU A 13 10.61 -16.08 25.16
N ILE A 14 9.58 -16.92 25.02
CA ILE A 14 9.10 -17.38 23.72
C ILE A 14 8.44 -16.19 23.05
N CYS A 15 9.21 -15.47 22.25
CA CYS A 15 8.69 -14.45 21.35
C CYS A 15 7.86 -15.19 20.28
N THR A 16 6.56 -15.32 20.52
CA THR A 16 5.62 -15.82 19.52
C THR A 16 5.56 -14.82 18.39
N ALA A 17 6.45 -14.99 17.40
CA ALA A 17 6.31 -14.34 16.11
C ALA A 17 4.99 -14.85 15.52
N ALA A 18 3.92 -14.06 15.68
CA ALA A 18 2.68 -14.31 14.99
C ALA A 18 3.01 -14.39 13.49
N PRO A 19 2.58 -15.44 12.77
CA PRO A 19 2.74 -15.48 11.34
C PRO A 19 2.02 -14.26 10.77
N GLN A 20 2.78 -13.25 10.32
CA GLN A 20 2.24 -12.24 9.44
C GLN A 20 1.74 -13.03 8.24
N LYS A 21 0.42 -13.16 8.10
CA LYS A 21 -0.16 -13.59 6.83
C LYS A 21 0.46 -12.66 5.81
N ALA A 22 1.37 -13.16 4.97
CA ALA A 22 1.78 -12.46 3.79
C ALA A 22 0.45 -12.15 3.07
N LEU A 23 0.07 -10.88 3.01
CA LEU A 23 -1.07 -10.41 2.25
C LEU A 23 -0.74 -10.84 0.82
N ALA A 24 -1.31 -11.98 0.42
CA ALA A 24 -1.03 -12.64 -0.83
C ALA A 24 -1.02 -11.59 -1.93
N ASP A 25 0.04 -11.59 -2.76
CA ASP A 25 0.34 -10.61 -3.80
C ASP A 25 -0.93 -10.16 -4.51
N GLU A 26 -1.60 -9.11 -4.01
CA GLU A 26 -2.79 -8.62 -4.67
C GLU A 26 -2.29 -7.92 -5.92
N VAL A 27 -2.57 -8.54 -7.05
CA VAL A 27 -2.12 -8.09 -8.35
C VAL A 27 -3.34 -7.81 -9.19
N TRP A 28 -3.38 -6.61 -9.77
CA TRP A 28 -4.42 -6.20 -10.69
C TRP A 28 -3.84 -5.87 -12.06
N LYS A 29 -4.60 -6.17 -13.09
CA LYS A 29 -4.41 -5.63 -14.42
C LYS A 29 -5.34 -4.43 -14.59
N THR A 30 -4.81 -3.33 -15.11
CA THR A 30 -5.58 -2.19 -15.60
C THR A 30 -5.46 -2.06 -17.11
N GLU A 31 -6.11 -1.06 -17.67
CA GLU A 31 -5.99 -0.67 -19.08
C GLU A 31 -4.56 -0.27 -19.47
N GLU A 32 -3.77 0.26 -18.51
CA GLU A 32 -2.43 0.77 -18.77
C GLU A 32 -1.30 -0.04 -18.10
N TYR A 33 -1.52 -0.57 -16.90
CA TYR A 33 -0.45 -1.10 -16.06
C TYR A 33 -0.85 -2.36 -15.29
N LYS A 34 0.16 -3.10 -14.85
CA LYS A 34 0.03 -4.03 -13.73
C LYS A 34 0.18 -3.21 -12.43
N VAL A 35 -0.74 -3.40 -11.49
CA VAL A 35 -0.70 -2.81 -10.15
C VAL A 35 -0.50 -3.93 -9.14
N VAL A 36 0.39 -3.73 -8.18
CA VAL A 36 0.79 -4.72 -7.18
C VAL A 36 0.70 -4.11 -5.79
N TYR A 37 -0.04 -4.73 -4.87
CA TYR A 37 0.05 -4.40 -3.45
C TYR A 37 1.41 -4.85 -2.93
N GLN A 38 2.26 -3.92 -2.49
CA GLN A 38 3.64 -4.22 -2.11
C GLN A 38 3.79 -4.46 -0.61
N GLU A 39 3.32 -3.51 0.19
CA GLU A 39 3.53 -3.51 1.65
C GLU A 39 2.57 -2.57 2.36
N ASP A 40 2.55 -2.69 3.67
CA ASP A 40 1.88 -1.76 4.58
C ASP A 40 2.91 -0.91 5.33
N ARG A 41 2.69 0.41 5.35
CA ARG A 41 3.43 1.38 6.17
C ARG A 41 2.48 2.03 7.16
N ASN A 42 2.48 1.54 8.39
CA ASN A 42 1.55 1.99 9.43
C ASN A 42 0.07 1.81 8.98
N LYS A 43 -0.65 2.90 8.67
CA LYS A 43 -2.04 2.85 8.18
C LYS A 43 -2.14 3.01 6.65
N THR A 44 -1.02 3.15 5.96
CA THR A 44 -0.97 3.45 4.53
C THR A 44 -0.56 2.20 3.76
N ALA A 45 -1.39 1.76 2.83
CA ALA A 45 -1.05 0.70 1.89
C ALA A 45 -0.18 1.28 0.77
N VAL A 46 0.87 0.55 0.37
CA VAL A 46 1.80 0.96 -0.68
C VAL A 46 1.63 0.02 -1.88
N TRP A 47 1.21 0.59 -3.01
CA TRP A 47 1.08 -0.15 -4.27
C TRP A 47 2.15 0.27 -5.27
N ARG A 48 2.63 -0.67 -6.08
CA ARG A 48 3.49 -0.38 -7.23
C ARG A 48 2.70 -0.47 -8.52
N TYR A 49 3.04 0.38 -9.48
CA TYR A 49 2.51 0.28 -10.84
C TYR A 49 3.55 0.71 -11.87
N GLY A 50 3.37 0.25 -13.11
CA GLY A 50 4.30 0.55 -14.19
C GLY A 50 5.74 0.14 -13.86
N ARG A 51 6.73 0.92 -14.29
CA ARG A 51 8.15 0.65 -14.04
C ARG A 51 8.61 1.15 -12.67
N ASP A 52 8.21 2.36 -12.30
CA ASP A 52 8.73 3.12 -11.16
C ASP A 52 7.65 3.81 -10.32
N GLY A 53 6.38 3.62 -10.66
CA GLY A 53 5.26 4.26 -9.97
C GLY A 53 4.94 3.63 -8.63
N VAL A 54 4.62 4.49 -7.66
CA VAL A 54 4.15 4.09 -6.33
C VAL A 54 2.87 4.85 -5.99
N ILE A 55 1.92 4.18 -5.35
CA ILE A 55 0.69 4.76 -4.85
C ILE A 55 0.64 4.53 -3.34
N PHE A 56 0.42 5.60 -2.59
CA PHE A 56 0.22 5.56 -1.14
C PHE A 56 -1.26 5.78 -0.85
N ILE A 57 -1.91 4.84 -0.16
CA ILE A 57 -3.35 4.83 0.08
C ILE A 57 -3.63 4.79 1.57
N ASP A 58 -4.20 5.88 2.09
CA ASP A 58 -4.40 6.07 3.52
C ASP A 58 -5.60 5.27 4.02
N GLY A 59 -5.41 4.56 5.13
CA GLY A 59 -6.44 3.77 5.81
C GLY A 59 -6.72 2.40 5.21
N LEU A 60 -6.04 2.03 4.13
CA LEU A 60 -6.23 0.73 3.46
C LEU A 60 -5.36 -0.40 4.03
N ALA A 61 -4.28 -0.07 4.75
CA ALA A 61 -3.34 -1.06 5.28
C ALA A 61 -4.04 -2.11 6.14
N GLY A 62 -3.75 -3.39 5.89
CA GLY A 62 -4.33 -4.53 6.59
C GLY A 62 -5.84 -4.76 6.39
N VAL A 63 -6.54 -3.95 5.59
CA VAL A 63 -7.99 -4.10 5.37
C VAL A 63 -8.25 -5.06 4.21
N VAL A 64 -8.72 -6.27 4.52
CA VAL A 64 -9.01 -7.31 3.52
C VAL A 64 -10.51 -7.55 3.28
N ASN A 65 -11.37 -7.10 4.19
CA ASN A 65 -12.82 -7.27 4.12
C ASN A 65 -13.53 -5.91 4.16
N ASN A 66 -14.72 -5.83 3.57
CA ASN A 66 -15.58 -4.63 3.58
C ASN A 66 -14.84 -3.35 3.13
N ARG A 67 -13.97 -3.48 2.12
CA ARG A 67 -13.24 -2.35 1.57
C ARG A 67 -14.20 -1.38 0.88
N GLY A 68 -14.14 -0.12 1.28
CA GLY A 68 -14.94 0.96 0.72
C GLY A 68 -14.14 1.83 -0.25
N SER A 69 -14.22 3.14 -0.05
CA SER A 69 -13.41 4.12 -0.78
C SER A 69 -12.28 4.67 0.08
N TYR A 70 -11.12 4.87 -0.53
CA TYR A 70 -9.92 5.38 0.12
C TYR A 70 -9.27 6.46 -0.75
N ASN A 71 -8.59 7.39 -0.10
CA ASN A 71 -7.83 8.45 -0.76
C ASN A 71 -6.33 8.17 -0.61
N GLY A 72 -5.57 8.77 -1.50
CA GLY A 72 -4.14 8.59 -1.58
C GLY A 72 -3.53 9.50 -2.63
N TYR A 73 -2.28 9.20 -2.97
CA TYR A 73 -1.58 9.87 -4.05
C TYR A 73 -0.64 8.92 -4.76
N TRP A 74 -0.47 9.12 -6.06
CA TRP A 74 0.54 8.44 -6.85
C TRP A 74 1.78 9.32 -6.99
N VAL A 75 2.94 8.69 -7.14
CA VAL A 75 4.22 9.34 -7.43
C VAL A 75 5.00 8.57 -8.50
N GLN A 76 5.76 9.31 -9.30
CA GLN A 76 6.72 8.76 -10.26
C GLN A 76 7.99 9.59 -10.27
N LYS A 77 9.05 9.08 -10.89
CA LYS A 77 10.30 9.83 -11.07
C LYS A 77 10.09 11.09 -11.92
N SER A 78 9.19 11.01 -12.91
CA SER A 78 8.81 12.12 -13.77
C SER A 78 7.37 11.95 -14.25
N SER A 79 6.71 13.07 -14.52
CA SER A 79 5.39 13.13 -15.15
C SER A 79 5.30 14.35 -16.06
N SER A 80 4.24 14.45 -16.86
CA SER A 80 4.00 15.58 -17.78
C SER A 80 3.85 16.94 -17.06
N VAL A 81 3.58 16.92 -15.75
CA VAL A 81 3.38 18.12 -14.94
C VAL A 81 4.23 18.03 -13.68
N ARG A 82 4.99 19.09 -13.41
CA ARG A 82 5.61 19.32 -12.09
C ARG A 82 4.64 20.12 -11.23
N CYS A 83 4.33 19.61 -10.05
CA CYS A 83 3.47 20.28 -9.06
C CYS A 83 4.23 21.36 -8.30
N ASP A 84 3.51 22.32 -7.71
CA ASP A 84 4.09 23.37 -6.87
C ASP A 84 4.45 22.86 -5.47
N THR A 85 3.74 21.83 -5.00
CA THR A 85 3.96 21.17 -3.71
C THR A 85 4.61 19.80 -3.90
N TYR A 86 5.27 19.31 -2.85
CA TYR A 86 5.90 17.99 -2.85
C TYR A 86 5.10 16.97 -2.04
N ARG A 87 5.30 15.70 -2.37
CA ARG A 87 4.91 14.52 -1.57
C ARG A 87 6.12 13.63 -1.32
N GLU A 88 5.99 12.67 -0.41
CA GLU A 88 7.00 11.62 -0.26
C GLU A 88 7.05 10.77 -1.54
N GLY A 89 8.25 10.58 -2.09
CA GLY A 89 8.50 9.77 -3.26
C GLY A 89 8.70 8.30 -2.91
N ALA A 90 8.85 7.47 -3.95
CA ALA A 90 9.09 6.03 -3.80
C ALA A 90 10.34 5.68 -2.96
N ASP A 91 11.32 6.59 -2.92
CA ASP A 91 12.58 6.47 -2.18
C ASP A 91 12.56 7.17 -0.81
N GLY A 92 11.39 7.64 -0.36
CA GLY A 92 11.23 8.40 0.88
C GLY A 92 11.66 9.86 0.78
N LYS A 93 12.11 10.34 -0.39
CA LYS A 93 12.53 11.74 -0.59
C LYS A 93 11.41 12.57 -1.21
N PRO A 94 11.41 13.90 -1.06
CA PRO A 94 10.43 14.77 -1.72
C PRO A 94 10.42 14.60 -3.25
N THR A 95 9.23 14.44 -3.82
CA THR A 95 8.97 14.53 -5.26
C THR A 95 7.85 15.52 -5.55
N TYR A 96 7.95 16.19 -6.70
CA TYR A 96 6.93 17.11 -7.20
C TYR A 96 6.19 16.51 -8.41
N HIS A 97 6.42 15.24 -8.72
CA HIS A 97 5.72 14.50 -9.77
C HIS A 97 4.75 13.54 -9.11
N TRP A 98 3.57 14.07 -8.80
CA TRP A 98 2.54 13.36 -8.07
C TRP A 98 1.13 13.80 -8.50
N GLY A 99 0.12 13.06 -8.06
CA GLY A 99 -1.27 13.47 -8.17
C GLY A 99 -2.19 12.69 -7.24
N ARG A 100 -3.44 13.13 -7.11
CA ARG A 100 -4.42 12.50 -6.21
C ARG A 100 -4.85 11.15 -6.79
N PHE A 101 -5.10 10.20 -5.89
CA PHE A 101 -5.59 8.88 -6.21
C PHE A 101 -6.76 8.55 -5.28
N LYS A 102 -7.95 8.32 -5.84
CA LYS A 102 -9.12 7.90 -5.07
C LYS A 102 -9.59 6.55 -5.58
N VAL A 103 -9.48 5.52 -4.77
CA VAL A 103 -9.89 4.15 -5.12
C VAL A 103 -11.21 3.80 -4.45
N THR A 104 -12.04 3.04 -5.15
CA THR A 104 -13.27 2.43 -4.63
C THR A 104 -13.32 0.96 -5.02
N PHE A 105 -13.42 0.09 -4.03
CA PHE A 105 -13.58 -1.34 -4.24
C PHE A 105 -15.04 -1.68 -4.55
N ILE A 106 -15.26 -2.58 -5.52
CA ILE A 106 -16.57 -2.77 -6.15
C ILE A 106 -17.21 -4.11 -5.79
N ASP A 107 -16.41 -5.12 -5.46
CA ASP A 107 -16.91 -6.43 -5.07
C ASP A 107 -16.47 -6.83 -3.66
N PRO A 108 -17.26 -7.69 -2.98
CA PRO A 108 -16.90 -8.20 -1.65
C PRO A 108 -15.87 -9.33 -1.71
N LYS A 109 -15.52 -9.83 -2.91
CA LYS A 109 -14.56 -10.93 -3.10
C LYS A 109 -13.14 -10.40 -2.94
N PHE A 110 -12.24 -11.16 -2.31
CA PHE A 110 -10.83 -10.83 -2.19
C PHE A 110 -9.96 -11.70 -3.13
N PRO A 111 -8.96 -11.16 -3.84
CA PRO A 111 -8.71 -9.72 -4.06
C PRO A 111 -9.88 -9.07 -4.80
N SER A 112 -10.14 -7.81 -4.50
CA SER A 112 -11.35 -7.12 -4.96
C SER A 112 -11.09 -6.33 -6.23
N ARG A 113 -12.05 -6.28 -7.16
CA ARG A 113 -12.00 -5.30 -8.25
C ARG A 113 -12.14 -3.90 -7.68
N TRP A 114 -11.54 -2.94 -8.36
CA TRP A 114 -11.63 -1.53 -7.98
C TRP A 114 -11.69 -0.62 -9.19
N LYS A 115 -12.22 0.59 -8.95
CA LYS A 115 -12.13 1.74 -9.85
C LYS A 115 -11.40 2.85 -9.12
N ALA A 116 -10.49 3.52 -9.80
CA ALA A 116 -9.75 4.64 -9.24
C ALA A 116 -9.79 5.86 -10.13
N ASP A 117 -10.02 7.02 -9.53
CA ASP A 117 -9.92 8.32 -10.18
C ASP A 117 -8.57 8.95 -9.86
N ILE A 118 -7.89 9.46 -10.89
CA ILE A 118 -6.49 9.89 -10.82
C ILE A 118 -6.38 11.30 -11.38
N SER A 119 -5.67 12.18 -10.67
CA SER A 119 -5.37 13.55 -11.12
C SER A 119 -3.88 13.78 -11.36
N LEU A 120 -3.54 14.94 -11.92
CA LEU A 120 -2.20 15.51 -11.87
C LEU A 120 -2.18 16.63 -10.82
N CYS A 121 -1.30 16.55 -9.82
CA CYS A 121 -1.30 17.45 -8.66
C CYS A 121 -2.70 17.53 -8.01
N ASP A 122 -3.09 18.71 -7.51
CA ASP A 122 -4.41 18.95 -6.90
C ASP A 122 -5.56 19.20 -7.90
N ARG A 123 -5.32 19.03 -9.21
CA ARG A 123 -6.34 19.23 -10.26
C ARG A 123 -7.45 18.20 -10.16
N ASP A 124 -8.56 18.44 -10.83
CA ASP A 124 -9.65 17.47 -10.96
C ASP A 124 -9.17 16.15 -11.58
N PRO A 125 -9.84 15.02 -11.28
CA PRO A 125 -9.52 13.74 -11.90
C PRO A 125 -9.51 13.86 -13.42
N MET A 126 -8.43 13.38 -14.02
CA MET A 126 -8.19 13.44 -15.46
C MET A 126 -8.36 12.08 -16.13
N MET A 127 -8.25 11.00 -15.35
CA MET A 127 -8.41 9.65 -15.83
C MET A 127 -9.05 8.76 -14.75
N THR A 128 -9.65 7.68 -15.21
CA THR A 128 -10.14 6.58 -14.38
C THR A 128 -9.40 5.31 -14.81
N LEU A 129 -8.94 4.52 -13.84
CA LEU A 129 -8.44 3.16 -14.06
C LEU A 129 -9.35 2.13 -13.41
N ASN A 130 -9.49 0.97 -14.04
CA ASN A 130 -10.19 -0.17 -13.44
C ASN A 130 -9.19 -1.30 -13.17
N GLY A 131 -9.08 -1.72 -11.91
CA GLY A 131 -8.26 -2.84 -11.52
C GLY A 131 -9.07 -4.13 -11.48
N THR A 132 -8.69 -5.10 -12.31
CA THR A 132 -9.22 -6.47 -12.23
C THR A 132 -8.16 -7.40 -11.66
N PRO A 133 -8.46 -8.16 -10.59
CA PRO A 133 -7.53 -9.13 -10.03
C PRO A 133 -7.01 -10.09 -11.09
N VAL A 134 -5.70 -10.31 -11.12
CA VAL A 134 -5.12 -11.39 -11.89
C VAL A 134 -5.33 -12.66 -11.07
N THR A 135 -6.22 -13.54 -11.52
CA THR A 135 -6.31 -14.89 -10.97
C THR A 135 -4.99 -15.60 -11.21
N GLN A 136 -4.32 -16.02 -10.13
CA GLN A 136 -3.28 -17.06 -10.20
C GLN A 136 -3.93 -18.40 -10.53
#